data_AF-A0A2T7LZB1-F1
#
_entry.id   AF-A0A2T7LZB1-F1
#
_cell.length_a   1.000
_cell.length_b   1.000
_cell.length_c   1.000
_cell.angle_alpha   90.00
_cell.angle_beta   90.00
_cell.angle_gamma   90.00
#
_symmetry.space_group_name_H-M   'P 1'
#
loop_
_entity.id
_entity.type
_entity.pdbx_description
1 polymer ?
#
loop_
_entity_poly.entity_id
_entity_poly.type
_entity_poly.pdbx_seq_one_letter_code
_entity_poly.pdbx_strand_id
1 'polypeptide(L)'
;MSARSQLRAGLAFLAAAQFIVGGWALLSPRSFFDIPWVGMRMPYNAHLMMDYGAMSLATSVVLSVAAVTMRQTMIRTGLTMYLVFALPHLLIHVRLLHHLTPGQRVPLLIALTAAVVIPLALLALTRRARKES
;
A
#
# COMPACT_ATOMS: atom_id res chain seq x y z
N MET A 1 16.94 4.92 -16.65
CA MET A 1 15.46 4.94 -16.79
C MET A 1 14.97 6.37 -16.71
N SER A 2 13.96 6.79 -17.47
CA SER A 2 13.40 8.14 -17.37
C SER A 2 12.54 8.29 -16.11
N ALA A 3 12.39 9.52 -15.59
CA ALA A 3 11.52 9.80 -14.45
C ALA A 3 10.08 9.32 -14.69
N ARG A 4 9.59 9.43 -15.93
CA ARG A 4 8.27 8.94 -16.33
C ARG A 4 8.15 7.41 -16.22
N SER A 5 9.17 6.66 -16.66
CA SER A 5 9.11 5.19 -16.56
C SER A 5 9.24 4.70 -15.12
N GLN A 6 10.04 5.37 -14.29
CA GLN A 6 10.12 5.12 -12.84
C GLN A 6 8.79 5.38 -12.14
N LEU A 7 8.12 6.51 -12.43
CA LEU A 7 6.80 6.82 -11.88
C LEU A 7 5.76 5.77 -12.26
N ARG A 8 5.71 5.37 -13.54
CA ARG A 8 4.77 4.36 -14.01
C ARG A 8 5.01 3.01 -13.34
N ALA A 9 6.28 2.57 -13.27
CA ALA A 9 6.64 1.31 -12.63
C ALA A 9 6.27 1.30 -11.15
N GLY A 10 6.57 2.39 -10.42
CA GLY A 10 6.22 2.52 -9.01
C GLY A 10 4.72 2.52 -8.76
N LEU A 11 3.94 3.26 -9.55
CA LEU A 11 2.47 3.26 -9.45
C LEU A 11 1.88 1.89 -9.76
N ALA A 12 2.36 1.23 -10.82
CA ALA A 12 1.91 -0.11 -11.20
C ALA A 12 2.24 -1.14 -10.11
N PHE A 13 3.43 -1.06 -9.51
CA PHE A 13 3.81 -1.91 -8.38
C PHE A 13 2.87 -1.73 -7.18
N LEU A 14 2.61 -0.48 -6.77
CA LEU A 14 1.70 -0.21 -5.65
C LEU A 14 0.26 -0.66 -5.96
N ALA A 15 -0.21 -0.44 -7.20
CA ALA A 15 -1.52 -0.90 -7.65
C ALA A 15 -1.64 -2.43 -7.58
N ALA A 16 -0.65 -3.16 -8.11
CA ALA A 16 -0.62 -4.62 -8.09
C ALA A 16 -0.59 -5.16 -6.65
N ALA A 17 0.22 -4.56 -5.77
CA ALA A 17 0.26 -4.94 -4.35
C ALA A 17 -1.12 -4.78 -3.68
N GLN A 18 -1.78 -3.64 -3.90
CA GLN A 18 -3.12 -3.38 -3.37
C GLN A 18 -4.20 -4.28 -3.98
N PHE A 19 -4.07 -4.63 -5.26
CA PHE A 19 -4.96 -5.58 -5.92
C PHE A 19 -4.86 -6.98 -5.31
N ILE A 20 -3.62 -7.48 -5.13
CA ILE A 20 -3.38 -8.81 -4.56
C ILE A 20 -3.88 -8.87 -3.12
N VAL A 21 -3.48 -7.89 -2.29
CA VAL A 21 -3.93 -7.82 -0.89
C VAL A 21 -5.44 -7.68 -0.80
N GLY A 22 -6.01 -6.76 -1.58
CA GLY A 22 -7.45 -6.49 -1.56
C GLY A 22 -8.29 -7.66 -2.03
N GLY A 23 -7.89 -8.29 -3.13
CA GLY A 23 -8.55 -9.48 -3.67
C GLY A 23 -8.49 -10.66 -2.70
N TRP A 24 -7.34 -10.90 -2.07
CA TRP A 24 -7.20 -11.98 -1.08
C TRP A 24 -8.07 -11.71 0.15
N ALA A 25 -7.97 -10.52 0.75
CA ALA A 25 -8.74 -10.16 1.93
C ALA A 25 -10.26 -10.14 1.67
N LEU A 26 -10.70 -9.79 0.46
CA LEU A 26 -12.12 -9.79 0.11
C LEU A 26 -12.67 -11.20 -0.20
N LEU A 27 -11.96 -11.98 -1.02
CA LEU A 27 -12.46 -13.25 -1.55
C LEU A 27 -12.16 -14.45 -0.63
N SER A 28 -11.07 -14.38 0.14
CA SER A 28 -10.69 -15.41 1.11
C SER A 28 -10.21 -14.77 2.42
N PRO A 29 -11.09 -14.04 3.13
CA PRO A 29 -10.72 -13.23 4.30
C PRO A 29 -10.08 -14.06 5.41
N ARG A 30 -10.52 -15.32 5.59
CA ARG A 30 -9.99 -16.18 6.66
C ARG A 30 -8.54 -16.58 6.40
N SER A 31 -8.22 -17.02 5.19
CA SER A 31 -6.86 -17.44 4.84
C SER A 31 -5.88 -16.27 4.88
N PHE A 32 -6.32 -15.06 4.49
CA PHE A 32 -5.52 -13.84 4.64
C PHE A 32 -5.30 -13.49 6.12
N PHE A 33 -6.34 -13.59 6.96
CA PHE A 33 -6.25 -13.34 8.40
C PHE A 33 -5.31 -14.30 9.14
N ASP A 34 -5.28 -15.57 8.74
CA ASP A 34 -4.44 -16.59 9.38
C ASP A 34 -2.93 -16.36 9.17
N ILE A 35 -2.54 -15.42 8.28
CA ILE A 35 -1.16 -14.95 8.18
C ILE A 35 -0.77 -14.26 9.51
N PRO A 36 0.31 -14.67 10.19
CA PRO A 36 0.57 -14.24 11.57
C PRO A 36 0.65 -12.72 11.79
N TRP A 37 1.21 -11.98 10.82
CA TRP A 37 1.32 -10.52 10.89
C TRP A 37 0.06 -9.77 10.43
N VAL A 38 -0.88 -10.45 9.80
CA VAL A 38 -2.21 -9.90 9.48
C VAL A 38 -3.12 -10.05 10.68
N GLY A 39 -3.30 -11.28 11.17
CA GLY A 39 -4.19 -11.55 12.30
C GLY A 39 -3.65 -11.07 13.65
N MET A 40 -2.32 -10.98 13.82
CA MET A 40 -1.65 -10.53 15.05
C MET A 40 -2.19 -11.20 16.33
N ARG A 41 -2.59 -12.48 16.25
CA ARG A 41 -3.22 -13.25 17.36
C ARG A 41 -4.50 -12.62 17.93
N MET A 42 -5.15 -11.73 17.18
CA MET A 42 -6.41 -11.10 17.56
C MET A 42 -7.61 -11.98 17.20
N PRO A 43 -8.82 -11.69 17.70
CA PRO A 43 -10.04 -12.34 17.25
C PRO A 43 -10.36 -12.02 15.79
N TYR A 44 -10.83 -13.03 15.04
CA TYR A 44 -11.21 -12.87 13.63
C TYR A 44 -12.56 -12.15 13.48
N ASN A 45 -12.61 -11.19 12.55
CA ASN A 45 -13.85 -10.54 12.11
C ASN A 45 -13.91 -10.54 10.57
N ALA A 46 -14.81 -11.34 10.01
CA ALA A 46 -14.96 -11.49 8.56
C ALA A 46 -15.37 -10.17 7.88
N HIS A 47 -16.30 -9.43 8.48
CA HIS A 47 -16.81 -8.17 7.94
C HIS A 47 -15.67 -7.15 7.78
N LEU A 48 -14.92 -6.89 8.84
CA LEU A 48 -13.81 -5.93 8.80
C LEU A 48 -12.71 -6.36 7.81
N MET A 49 -12.46 -7.66 7.66
CA MET A 49 -11.47 -8.15 6.71
C MET A 49 -11.93 -7.94 5.25
N MET A 50 -13.21 -8.19 4.97
CA MET A 50 -13.79 -7.92 3.65
C MET A 50 -13.80 -6.42 3.33
N ASP A 51 -14.13 -5.56 4.30
CA ASP A 51 -14.07 -4.10 4.13
C ASP A 51 -12.65 -3.62 3.82
N TYR A 52 -11.65 -4.13 4.56
CA TYR A 52 -10.25 -3.86 4.29
C TYR A 52 -9.85 -4.29 2.86
N GLY A 53 -10.33 -5.45 2.43
CA GLY A 53 -10.15 -5.95 1.07
C GLY A 53 -10.76 -5.02 0.02
N ALA A 54 -12.01 -4.60 0.21
CA ALA A 54 -12.73 -3.69 -0.68
C ALA A 54 -12.04 -2.32 -0.80
N MET A 55 -11.59 -1.74 0.33
CA MET A 55 -10.88 -0.46 0.34
C MET A 55 -9.49 -0.56 -0.29
N SER A 56 -8.80 -1.69 -0.13
CA SER A 56 -7.53 -1.96 -0.83
C SER A 56 -7.73 -2.06 -2.35
N LEU A 57 -8.82 -2.70 -2.80
CA LEU A 57 -9.18 -2.73 -4.23
C LEU A 57 -9.51 -1.35 -4.77
N ALA A 58 -10.27 -0.52 -4.03
CA ALA A 58 -10.55 0.86 -4.43
C ALA A 58 -9.25 1.68 -4.59
N THR A 59 -8.29 1.47 -3.68
CA THR A 59 -6.95 2.08 -3.75
C THR A 59 -6.18 1.63 -5.00
N SER A 60 -6.21 0.33 -5.30
CA SER A 60 -5.61 -0.22 -6.52
C SER A 60 -6.14 0.45 -7.79
N VAL A 61 -7.46 0.68 -7.89
CA VAL A 61 -8.07 1.34 -9.04
C VAL A 61 -7.50 2.75 -9.25
N VAL A 62 -7.44 3.57 -8.19
CA VAL A 62 -6.92 4.95 -8.29
C VAL A 62 -5.46 4.96 -8.73
N LEU A 63 -4.63 4.08 -8.17
CA LEU A 63 -3.22 3.94 -8.54
C LEU A 63 -3.05 3.46 -9.98
N SER A 64 -3.90 2.52 -10.44
CA SER A 64 -3.90 2.02 -11.81
C SER A 64 -4.24 3.11 -12.81
N VAL A 65 -5.28 3.91 -12.54
CA VAL A 65 -5.65 5.06 -13.37
C VAL A 65 -4.51 6.06 -13.44
N ALA A 66 -3.82 6.33 -12.32
CA ALA A 66 -2.64 7.19 -12.32
C ALA A 66 -1.49 6.62 -13.17
N ALA A 67 -1.23 5.31 -13.10
CA ALA A 67 -0.17 4.63 -13.87
C ALA A 67 -0.44 4.63 -15.39
N VAL A 68 -1.70 4.46 -15.79
CA VAL A 68 -2.13 4.44 -17.20
C VAL A 68 -2.14 5.85 -17.77
N THR A 69 -2.85 6.77 -17.12
CA THR A 69 -3.05 8.14 -17.64
C THR A 69 -1.80 9.01 -17.52
N MET A 70 -0.95 8.76 -16.52
CA MET A 70 0.25 9.54 -16.22
C MET A 70 0.00 11.05 -16.10
N ARG A 71 -1.23 11.46 -15.74
CA ARG A 71 -1.57 12.87 -15.47
C ARG A 71 -0.99 13.26 -14.11
N GLN A 72 -0.24 14.35 -14.04
CA GLN A 72 0.49 14.74 -12.82
C GLN A 72 -0.43 14.97 -11.62
N THR A 73 -1.63 15.52 -11.84
CA THR A 73 -2.66 15.65 -10.80
C THR A 73 -3.09 14.29 -10.27
N MET A 74 -3.37 13.34 -11.15
CA MET A 74 -3.81 12.00 -10.77
C MET A 74 -2.72 11.18 -10.07
N ILE A 75 -1.46 11.32 -10.50
CA ILE A 75 -0.31 10.73 -9.81
C ILE A 75 -0.22 11.27 -8.37
N ARG A 76 -0.26 12.59 -8.19
CA ARG A 76 -0.15 13.19 -6.86
C ARG A 76 -1.34 12.82 -5.97
N THR A 77 -2.56 12.86 -6.50
CA THR A 77 -3.77 12.46 -5.77
C THR A 77 -3.68 10.99 -5.34
N GLY A 78 -3.35 10.07 -6.27
CA GLY A 78 -3.25 8.65 -5.96
C GLY A 78 -2.17 8.31 -4.94
N LEU A 79 -0.98 8.90 -5.07
CA LEU A 79 0.11 8.71 -4.10
C LEU A 79 -0.23 9.31 -2.72
N THR A 80 -0.88 10.47 -2.68
CA THR A 80 -1.32 11.09 -1.42
C THR A 80 -2.39 10.26 -0.74
N MET A 81 -3.40 9.81 -1.49
CA MET A 81 -4.45 8.92 -1.00
C MET A 81 -3.87 7.62 -0.42
N TYR A 82 -2.93 6.99 -1.14
CA TYR A 82 -2.24 5.80 -0.65
C TYR A 82 -1.42 6.06 0.63
N LEU A 83 -0.77 7.22 0.74
CA LEU A 83 -0.03 7.61 1.96
C LEU A 83 -0.93 7.85 3.17
N VAL A 84 -2.14 8.40 2.97
CA VAL A 84 -3.14 8.56 4.03
C VAL A 84 -3.54 7.20 4.61
N PHE A 85 -3.47 6.11 3.84
CA PHE A 85 -3.59 4.75 4.34
C PHE A 85 -2.28 4.22 4.94
N ALA A 86 -1.18 4.25 4.18
CA ALA A 86 0.06 3.55 4.50
C ALA A 86 0.73 4.08 5.78
N LEU A 87 0.68 5.40 6.03
CA LEU A 87 1.28 6.01 7.22
C LEU A 87 0.58 5.57 8.51
N PRO A 88 -0.76 5.76 8.69
CA PRO A 88 -1.46 5.21 9.83
C PRO A 88 -1.31 3.69 9.96
N HIS A 89 -1.34 2.95 8.85
CA HIS A 89 -1.20 1.49 8.88
C HIS A 89 0.15 1.04 9.45
N LEU A 90 1.26 1.68 9.02
CA LEU A 90 2.58 1.46 9.61
C LEU A 90 2.59 1.79 11.11
N LEU A 91 2.04 2.94 11.52
CA LEU A 91 2.01 3.36 12.92
C LEU A 91 1.19 2.42 13.80
N ILE A 92 0.06 1.90 13.29
CA ILE A 92 -0.77 0.90 13.97
C ILE A 92 0.06 -0.37 14.21
N HIS A 93 0.72 -0.89 13.18
CA HIS A 93 1.53 -2.09 13.34
C HIS A 93 2.72 -1.88 14.28
N VAL A 94 3.37 -0.71 14.25
CA VAL A 94 4.43 -0.35 15.21
C VAL A 94 3.91 -0.41 16.66
N ARG A 95 2.71 0.10 16.93
CA ARG A 95 2.09 0.03 18.26
C ARG A 95 1.69 -1.39 18.67
N LEU A 96 1.37 -2.25 17.71
CA LEU A 96 0.92 -3.63 17.92
C LEU A 96 2.03 -4.68 17.77
N LEU A 97 3.30 -4.31 17.61
CA LEU A 97 4.42 -5.26 17.41
C LEU A 97 4.57 -6.29 18.53
N HIS A 98 4.08 -5.99 19.73
CA HIS A 98 4.11 -6.89 20.88
C HIS A 98 3.30 -8.18 20.64
N HIS A 99 2.35 -8.18 19.71
CA HIS A 99 1.63 -9.37 19.28
C HIS A 99 2.46 -10.36 18.43
N LEU A 100 3.60 -9.91 17.90
CA LEU A 100 4.42 -10.68 16.97
C LEU A 100 5.71 -11.21 17.60
N THR A 101 6.17 -12.35 17.10
CA THR A 101 7.51 -12.84 17.43
C THR A 101 8.58 -11.98 16.75
N PRO A 102 9.82 -11.91 17.28
CA PRO A 102 10.90 -11.13 16.66
C PRO A 102 11.11 -11.43 15.17
N GLY A 103 11.06 -12.72 14.78
CA GLY A 103 11.20 -13.15 13.39
C GLY A 103 10.08 -12.67 12.45
N GLN A 104 8.89 -12.37 12.98
CA GLN A 104 7.76 -11.85 12.21
C GLN A 104 7.80 -10.31 12.07
N ARG A 105 8.40 -9.61 13.03
CA ARG A 105 8.43 -8.13 13.05
C ARG A 105 9.25 -7.55 11.91
N VAL A 106 10.42 -8.10 11.66
CA VAL A 106 11.37 -7.57 10.66
C VAL A 106 10.79 -7.54 9.24
N PRO A 107 10.29 -8.65 8.67
CA PRO A 107 9.73 -8.63 7.32
C PRO A 107 8.49 -7.72 7.22
N LEU A 108 7.64 -7.70 8.26
CA LEU A 108 6.50 -6.80 8.31
C LEU A 108 6.93 -5.32 8.26
N LEU A 109 7.86 -4.92 9.12
CA LEU A 109 8.33 -3.54 9.18
C LEU A 109 9.04 -3.11 7.90
N ILE A 110 9.81 -3.99 7.27
CA ILE A 110 10.42 -3.72 5.95
C ILE A 110 9.33 -3.46 4.92
N ALA A 111 8.32 -4.34 4.84
CA ALA A 111 7.23 -4.20 3.88
C ALA A 111 6.42 -2.91 4.09
N LEU A 112 6.03 -2.62 5.34
CA LEU A 112 5.25 -1.42 5.69
C LEU A 112 6.06 -0.13 5.52
N THR A 113 7.36 -0.15 5.83
CA THR A 113 8.24 1.00 5.59
C THR A 113 8.40 1.24 4.09
N ALA A 114 8.57 0.19 3.29
CA ALA A 114 8.61 0.31 1.83
C ALA A 114 7.29 0.89 1.27
N ALA A 115 6.15 0.46 1.80
CA ALA A 115 4.84 1.00 1.46
C ALA A 115 4.72 2.51 1.73
N VAL A 116 5.49 3.08 2.66
CA VAL A 116 5.54 4.53 2.90
C VAL A 116 6.62 5.22 2.06
N VAL A 117 7.83 4.64 2.02
CA VAL A 117 8.99 5.28 1.38
C VAL A 117 8.84 5.36 -0.14
N ILE A 118 8.30 4.32 -0.78
CA ILE A 118 8.10 4.28 -2.23
C ILE A 118 7.22 5.47 -2.70
N PRO A 119 5.97 5.66 -2.22
CA PRO A 119 5.14 6.76 -2.68
C PRO A 119 5.72 8.15 -2.34
N LEU A 120 6.46 8.31 -1.23
CA LEU A 120 7.18 9.55 -0.93
C LEU A 120 8.27 9.85 -1.95
N ALA A 121 9.07 8.84 -2.32
CA ALA A 121 10.09 8.97 -3.35
C ALA A 121 9.49 9.31 -4.71
N LEU A 122 8.37 8.66 -5.08
CA LEU A 122 7.63 8.97 -6.30
C LEU A 122 7.07 10.41 -6.29
N LEU A 123 6.50 10.87 -5.17
CA LEU A 123 6.06 12.27 -5.02
C LEU A 123 7.21 13.26 -5.20
N ALA A 124 8.38 12.99 -4.60
CA ALA A 124 9.57 13.81 -4.78
C ALA A 124 10.01 13.85 -6.26
N LEU A 125 9.95 12.72 -6.96
CA LEU A 125 10.24 12.62 -8.39
C LEU A 125 9.28 13.47 -9.24
N THR A 126 7.98 13.51 -8.89
CA THR A 126 7.02 14.42 -9.58
C THR A 126 7.32 15.90 -9.39
N ARG A 127 8.04 16.29 -8.34
CA ARG A 127 8.42 17.68 -8.06
C ARG A 127 9.67 18.08 -8.86
N ARG A 128 10.65 17.19 -8.98
CA ARG A 128 11.88 17.41 -9.77
C ARG A 128 11.57 17.59 -11.25
N ALA A 129 10.76 16.69 -11.83
CA ALA A 129 10.37 16.75 -13.24
C ALA A 129 9.60 18.04 -13.65
N ARG A 130 8.99 18.76 -12.70
CA ARG A 130 8.35 20.07 -12.95
C ARG A 130 9.34 21.24 -12.90
N LYS A 131 10.45 21.11 -12.16
CA LYS A 131 11.47 22.17 -12.08
C LYS A 131 12.36 22.20 -13.33
N GLU A 132 12.43 21.10 -14.06
CA GLU A 132 13.26 20.92 -15.26
C GLU A 132 12.51 21.22 -16.57
N SER A 133 11.22 21.59 -16.49
CA SER A 133 10.34 21.96 -17.61
C SER A 133 10.01 23.44 -17.59
#